data_AF-A0A6N6KRW8-F1
#
_entry.id   AF-A0A6N6KRW8-F1
#
_cell.length_a   1.000
_cell.length_b   1.000
_cell.length_c   1.000
_cell.angle_alpha   90.00
_cell.angle_beta   90.00
_cell.angle_gamma   90.00
#
_symmetry.space_group_name_H-M   'P 1'
#
loop_
_entity.id
_entity.type
_entity.pdbx_description
1 polymer ?
#
loop_
_entity_poly.entity_id
_entity_poly.type
_entity_poly.pdbx_seq_one_letter_code
_entity_poly.pdbx_strand_id
1 'polypeptide(L)' 'MKKVLIWNALIWAAVILIASYLFKDSEQYEILFGVLIVSATLTNALIHDAGKKMRKSGCD' A
#
# COMPACT_ATOMS: atom_id res chain seq x y z
N MET A 1 4.92 -15.06 -2.20
CA MET A 1 5.09 -13.59 -2.15
C MET A 1 4.28 -12.82 -3.21
N LYS A 2 4.33 -13.19 -4.50
CA LYS A 2 3.63 -12.42 -5.57
C LYS A 2 2.11 -12.25 -5.33
N LYS A 3 1.42 -13.30 -4.86
CA LYS A 3 -0.01 -13.24 -4.51
C LYS A 3 -0.29 -12.23 -3.38
N VAL A 4 0.59 -12.14 -2.39
CA VAL A 4 0.44 -11.21 -1.24
C VAL A 4 0.59 -9.76 -1.69
N LEU A 5 1.54 -9.47 -2.58
CA LEU A 5 1.68 -8.15 -3.20
C LEU A 5 0.43 -7.71 -3.98
N ILE A 6 -0.17 -8.65 -4.74
CA ILE A 6 -1.39 -8.38 -5.50
C ILE A 6 -2.57 -8.12 -4.56
N TRP A 7 -2.75 -8.94 -3.52
CA TRP A 7 -3.80 -8.72 -2.51
C TRP A 7 -3.61 -7.39 -1.77
N ASN A 8 -2.38 -7.04 -1.39
CA ASN A 8 -2.09 -5.76 -0.74
C ASN A 8 -2.45 -4.57 -1.65
N ALA A 9 -2.09 -4.63 -2.93
CA ALA A 9 -2.42 -3.58 -3.89
C ALA A 9 -3.94 -3.43 -4.11
N LEU A 10 -4.68 -4.54 -4.16
CA LEU A 10 -6.14 -4.52 -4.27
C LEU A 10 -6.81 -3.91 -3.02
N ILE A 11 -6.31 -4.22 -1.83
CA ILE A 11 -6.82 -3.64 -0.58
C ILE A 11 -6.59 -2.13 -0.58
N TRP A 12 -5.39 -1.66 -0.89
CA TRP A 12 -5.11 -0.23 -0.97
C TRP A 12 -5.93 0.49 -2.04
N ALA A 13 -6.16 -0.13 -3.20
CA ALA A 13 -7.02 0.41 -4.23
C ALA A 13 -8.47 0.59 -3.73
N ALA A 14 -9.02 -0.41 -3.03
CA ALA A 14 -10.34 -0.32 -2.43
C ALA A 14 -10.40 0.77 -1.34
N VAL A 15 -9.40 0.85 -0.46
CA VAL A 15 -9.33 1.86 0.61
C VAL A 15 -9.28 3.27 0.02
N ILE A 16 -8.44 3.50 -0.99
CA ILE A 16 -8.33 4.80 -1.67
C ILE A 16 -9.65 5.19 -2.34
N LEU A 17 -10.33 4.23 -2.97
CA LEU A 17 -11.61 4.47 -3.64
C LEU A 17 -12.72 4.81 -2.64
N ILE A 18 -12.79 4.11 -1.51
CA ILE A 18 -13.73 4.41 -0.41
C ILE A 18 -13.42 5.76 0.21
N ALA A 19 -12.13 6.05 0.49
CA ALA A 19 -11.71 7.33 1.02
C ALA A 19 -12.06 8.47 0.06
N SER A 20 -11.83 8.28 -1.24
CA SER A 20 -12.23 9.22 -2.28
C SER A 20 -13.73 9.48 -2.28
N TYR A 21 -14.54 8.43 -2.23
CA TYR A 21 -15.98 8.57 -2.22
C TYR A 21 -16.50 9.30 -0.96
N LEU A 22 -15.95 8.97 0.22
CA LEU A 22 -16.45 9.46 1.49
C LEU A 22 -15.94 10.87 1.84
N PHE A 23 -14.74 11.22 1.41
CA PHE A 23 -14.08 12.48 1.77
C PHE A 23 -14.00 13.48 0.61
N LYS A 24 -14.60 13.22 -0.56
CA LYS A 24 -14.53 14.11 -1.74
C LYS A 24 -14.87 15.59 -1.46
N ASP A 25 -15.77 15.85 -0.52
CA ASP A 25 -16.29 17.19 -0.21
C ASP A 25 -15.54 17.86 0.96
N SER A 26 -14.51 17.20 1.52
CA SER A 26 -13.72 17.75 2.61
C SER A 26 -12.48 18.45 2.07
N GLU A 27 -12.22 19.70 2.51
CA GLU A 27 -11.04 20.50 2.12
C GLU A 27 -9.70 19.78 2.39
N GLN A 28 -9.70 18.83 3.32
CA GLN A 28 -8.51 18.08 3.74
C GLN A 28 -8.27 16.82 2.90
N TYR A 29 -9.13 16.53 1.93
CA TYR A 29 -9.05 15.32 1.12
C TYR A 29 -7.71 15.20 0.38
N GLU A 30 -7.15 16.30 -0.11
CA GLU A 30 -5.88 16.30 -0.84
C GLU A 30 -4.71 15.83 0.04
N ILE A 31 -4.69 16.28 1.29
CA ILE A 31 -3.69 15.86 2.29
C ILE A 31 -3.91 14.38 2.64
N LEU A 32 -5.16 13.99 2.90
CA LEU A 32 -5.52 12.61 3.22
C LEU A 32 -5.11 11.65 2.10
N PHE A 33 -5.41 12.02 0.86
CA PHE A 33 -5.06 11.28 -0.35
C PHE A 33 -3.54 11.17 -0.53
N GLY A 34 -2.80 12.26 -0.31
CA GLY A 34 -1.34 12.24 -0.32
C GLY A 34 -0.77 11.26 0.71
N VAL A 35 -1.27 11.29 1.95
CA VAL A 35 -0.85 10.35 3.01
C VAL A 35 -1.19 8.91 2.65
N LEU A 36 -2.38 8.66 2.08
CA LEU A 36 -2.81 7.34 1.60
C LEU A 36 -1.86 6.78 0.53
N ILE A 37 -1.45 7.58 -0.45
CA ILE A 37 -0.52 7.13 -1.49
C ILE A 37 0.88 6.86 -0.93
N VAL A 38 1.39 7.75 -0.07
CA VAL A 38 2.72 7.59 0.53
C VAL A 38 2.76 6.33 1.39
N SER A 39 1.76 6.13 2.24
CA SER A 39 1.65 4.93 3.09
C SER A 39 1.49 3.65 2.28
N ALA A 40 0.65 3.64 1.22
CA ALA A 40 0.52 2.51 0.31
C ALA A 40 1.86 2.11 -0.31
N THR A 41 2.60 3.11 -0.82
CA THR A 41 3.89 2.91 -1.49
C THR A 41 4.94 2.40 -0.52
N LEU A 42 5.02 3.00 0.67
CA LEU A 42 5.97 2.62 1.71
C LEU A 42 5.73 1.17 2.18
N THR A 43 4.46 0.82 2.42
CA THR A 43 4.10 -0.53 2.85
C THR A 43 4.42 -1.57 1.78
N ASN A 44 4.17 -1.26 0.50
CA ASN A 44 4.56 -2.12 -0.62
C ASN A 44 6.08 -2.28 -0.74
N ALA A 45 6.84 -1.21 -0.55
CA ALA A 45 8.30 -1.26 -0.56
C ALA A 45 8.86 -2.11 0.58
N LEU A 46 8.32 -1.98 1.79
CA LEU A 46 8.70 -2.78 2.96
C LEU A 46 8.36 -4.27 2.77
N ILE A 47 7.17 -4.60 2.26
CA ILE A 47 6.79 -5.99 1.97
C ILE A 47 7.70 -6.59 0.89
N HIS A 48 8.07 -5.79 -0.12
CA HIS A 48 8.98 -6.22 -1.16
C HIS A 48 10.39 -6.48 -0.62
N ASP A 49 10.92 -5.60 0.23
CA ASP A 49 12.23 -5.77 0.86
C ASP A 49 12.26 -6.97 1.82
N ALA A 50 11.25 -7.08 2.70
CA ALA A 50 11.10 -8.23 3.59
C ALA A 50 11.01 -9.55 2.82
N GLY A 51 10.29 -9.56 1.70
CA GLY A 51 10.22 -10.73 0.82
C GLY A 51 11.52 -11.07 0.11
N LYS A 52 12.36 -10.07 -0.17
CA LYS A 52 13.70 -10.25 -0.74
C LYS A 52 14.68 -10.79 0.31
N LYS A 53 14.58 -10.31 1.56
CA LYS A 53 15.40 -10.74 2.70
C LYS A 53 15.12 -12.21 3.06
N MET A 54 13.86 -12.62 3.08
CA MET A 54 13.43 -14.02 3.26
C MET A 54 13.92 -14.97 2.15
N ARG A 55 14.17 -14.47 0.94
CA ARG A 55 14.75 -15.27 -0.16
C ARG A 55 16.26 -15.44 -0.06
N LYS A 56 16.96 -14.57 0.66
CA LYS A 56 18.43 -14.60 0.78
C LYS A 56 18.93 -15.47 1.93
N SER A 57 18.16 -15.64 3.02
CA SER A 57 18.58 -16.49 4.16
C SER A 57 18.27 -17.99 3.99
N GLY A 58 17.96 -18.43 2.77
CA GLY A 58 17.77 -19.85 2.42
C GLY A 58 18.94 -20.45 1.64
N CYS A 59 20.03 -19.69 1.45
CA CYS A 59 21.33 -20.18 1.00
C CYS A 59 22.35 -19.85 2.09
N ASP A 60 22.31 -20.60 3.19
CA ASP A 60 23.44 -20.85 4.09
C ASP A 60 23.46 -22.36 4.36
#